data_AF-A0A438EVT9-F1
#
_entry.id   AF-A0A438EVT9-F1
#
_cell.length_a   1.000
_cell.length_b   1.000
_cell.length_c   1.000
_cell.angle_alpha   90.00
_cell.angle_beta   90.00
_cell.angle_gamma   90.00
#
_symmetry.space_group_name_H-M   'P 1'
#
loop_
_entity.id
_entity.type
_entity.pdbx_description
1 polymer ?
#
loop_
_entity_poly.entity_id
_entity_poly.type
_entity_poly.pdbx_seq_one_letter_code
_entity_poly.pdbx_strand_id
1 'polypeptide(L)'
;MNLQNLLPFLGPLLRKSSEAYRNLSVIKSLRQSENLQVKDELHNQRKTVVRISSDSMCSLCNKKIGTSVFAVYPNGKTLVHFVCFRDSQSMKAVVKSSPLRKR
;
A
#
# COMPACT_ATOMS: atom_id res chain seq x y z
N MET A 1 -1.11 60.92 -4.55
CA MET A 1 -2.07 59.94 -4.01
C MET A 1 -1.46 59.35 -2.74
N ASN A 2 -2.05 59.61 -1.57
CA ASN A 2 -1.47 59.20 -0.27
C ASN A 2 -1.90 57.76 0.05
N LEU A 3 -0.95 56.90 0.41
CA LEU A 3 -1.17 55.48 0.73
C LEU A 3 -2.17 55.27 1.87
N GLN A 4 -2.26 56.23 2.80
CA GLN A 4 -3.20 56.18 3.92
C GLN A 4 -4.67 56.14 3.47
N ASN A 5 -4.99 56.72 2.31
CA ASN A 5 -6.35 56.74 1.77
C ASN A 5 -6.82 55.37 1.28
N LEU A 6 -5.90 54.42 1.07
CA LEU A 6 -6.20 53.06 0.62
C LEU A 6 -6.43 52.08 1.77
N LEU A 7 -5.97 52.39 2.99
CA LEU A 7 -6.08 51.50 4.16
C LEU A 7 -7.51 51.07 4.50
N PRO A 8 -8.55 51.94 4.43
CA PRO A 8 -9.93 51.55 4.70
C PRO A 8 -10.45 50.47 3.75
N PHE A 9 -9.90 50.41 2.53
CA PHE A 9 -10.27 49.42 1.52
C PHE A 9 -9.39 48.17 1.59
N LEU A 10 -8.08 48.33 1.78
CA LEU A 10 -7.12 47.23 1.80
C LEU A 10 -7.21 46.37 3.06
N GLY A 11 -7.42 46.98 4.23
CA GLY A 11 -7.50 46.24 5.51
C GLY A 11 -8.56 45.14 5.51
N PRO A 12 -9.83 45.46 5.19
CA PRO A 12 -10.89 44.45 5.09
C PRO A 12 -10.63 43.40 4.01
N LEU A 13 -10.08 43.79 2.85
CA LEU A 13 -9.75 42.87 1.77
C LEU A 13 -8.68 41.85 2.17
N LEU A 14 -7.60 42.31 2.80
CA LEU A 14 -6.53 41.44 3.29
C LEU A 14 -6.98 40.53 4.41
N ARG A 15 -7.86 41.03 5.30
CA ARG A 15 -8.45 40.19 6.34
C ARG A 15 -9.33 39.09 5.75
N LYS A 16 -10.20 39.44 4.80
CA LYS A 16 -11.07 38.48 4.11
C LYS A 16 -10.27 37.43 3.33
N SER A 17 -9.19 37.84 2.66
CA SER A 17 -8.34 36.90 1.92
C SER A 17 -7.59 35.96 2.87
N SER A 18 -7.08 36.47 3.99
CA SER A 18 -6.42 35.66 5.02
C SER A 18 -7.38 34.65 5.65
N GLU A 19 -8.60 35.08 6.01
CA GLU A 19 -9.65 34.22 6.56
C GLU A 19 -10.06 33.14 5.55
N ALA A 20 -10.24 33.51 4.27
CA ALA A 20 -10.54 32.56 3.21
C ALA A 20 -9.45 31.49 3.07
N TYR A 21 -8.17 31.88 3.08
CA TYR A 21 -7.05 30.94 3.00
C TYR A 21 -7.03 29.97 4.20
N ARG A 22 -7.22 30.48 5.42
CA ARG A 22 -7.29 29.66 6.63
C ARG A 22 -8.45 28.66 6.56
N ASN A 23 -9.63 29.11 6.16
CA ASN A 23 -10.81 28.25 6.03
C ASN A 23 -10.59 27.16 4.97
N LEU A 24 -10.01 27.51 3.82
CA LEU A 24 -9.67 26.53 2.78
C LEU A 24 -8.63 25.52 3.26
N SER A 25 -7.65 25.95 4.05
CA SER A 25 -6.65 25.05 4.65
C SER A 25 -7.33 24.04 5.59
N VAL A 26 -8.25 24.48 6.45
CA VAL A 26 -9.04 23.61 7.33
C VAL A 26 -9.86 22.61 6.50
N ILE A 27 -10.61 23.08 5.50
CA ILE A 27 -11.43 22.20 4.63
C ILE A 27 -10.55 21.17 3.92
N LYS A 28 -9.38 21.57 3.41
CA LYS A 28 -8.43 20.66 2.76
C LYS A 28 -7.95 19.57 3.72
N SER A 29 -7.55 19.95 4.93
CA SER A 29 -7.09 19.00 5.95
C SER A 29 -8.19 18.03 6.37
N LEU A 30 -9.43 18.50 6.55
CA LEU A 30 -10.57 17.64 6.87
C LEU A 30 -10.81 16.59 5.78
N ARG A 31 -10.88 17.02 4.51
CA ARG A 31 -11.03 16.09 3.37
C ARG A 31 -9.89 15.09 3.27
N GLN A 32 -8.67 15.54 3.52
CA GLN A 32 -7.51 14.64 3.53
C GLN A 32 -7.61 13.61 4.66
N SER A 33 -8.03 14.03 5.86
CA SER A 33 -8.25 13.12 6.99
C SER A 33 -9.30 12.06 6.68
N GLU A 34 -10.47 12.45 6.15
CA GLU A 34 -11.53 11.52 5.74
C GLU A 34 -11.03 10.54 4.67
N ASN A 35 -10.30 11.04 3.68
CA ASN A 35 -9.73 10.19 2.62
C ASN A 35 -8.76 9.15 3.17
N LEU A 36 -7.92 9.54 4.14
CA LEU A 36 -6.99 8.63 4.80
C LEU A 36 -7.71 7.57 5.63
N GLN A 37 -8.77 7.94 6.36
CA GLN A 37 -9.59 6.99 7.12
C GLN A 37 -10.23 5.93 6.22
N VAL A 38 -10.87 6.34 5.12
CA VAL A 38 -11.49 5.38 4.17
C VAL A 38 -10.44 4.49 3.52
N LYS A 39 -9.26 5.02 3.19
CA LYS A 39 -8.14 4.22 2.65
C LYS A 39 -7.63 3.20 3.66
N ASP A 40 -7.49 3.59 4.93
CA ASP A 40 -7.07 2.68 5.99
C ASP A 40 -8.10 1.58 6.23
N GLU A 41 -9.40 1.92 6.25
CA GLU A 41 -10.48 0.94 6.35
C GLU A 41 -10.44 -0.06 5.19
N LEU A 42 -10.33 0.43 3.95
CA LEU A 42 -10.21 -0.42 2.76
C LEU A 42 -8.97 -1.32 2.83
N HIS A 43 -7.83 -0.77 3.28
CA HIS A 43 -6.61 -1.55 3.48
C HIS A 43 -6.83 -2.63 4.55
N ASN A 44 -7.48 -2.31 5.66
CA ASN A 44 -7.79 -3.25 6.73
C ASN A 44 -8.75 -4.37 6.30
N GLN A 45 -9.68 -4.09 5.38
CA GLN A 45 -10.55 -5.11 4.80
C GLN A 45 -9.83 -5.99 3.78
N ARG A 46 -8.88 -5.42 3.01
CA ARG A 46 -8.16 -6.14 1.94
C ARG A 46 -6.86 -6.81 2.39
N LYS A 47 -6.29 -6.41 3.52
CA LYS A 47 -5.03 -6.99 4.00
C LYS A 47 -5.22 -8.48 4.24
N THR A 48 -4.31 -9.27 3.69
CA THR A 48 -4.25 -10.70 3.97
C THR A 48 -3.40 -10.90 5.21
N VAL A 49 -3.98 -11.42 6.28
CA VAL A 49 -3.25 -11.78 7.50
C VAL A 49 -3.01 -13.28 7.48
N VAL A 50 -1.74 -13.68 7.58
CA VAL A 50 -1.35 -15.09 7.71
C VAL A 50 -0.72 -15.29 9.07
N ARG A 51 -1.31 -16.15 9.89
CA ARG A 51 -0.77 -16.53 11.19
C ARG A 51 0.13 -17.75 11.03
N ILE A 52 1.40 -17.60 11.40
CA ILE A 52 2.36 -18.71 11.42
C ILE A 52 2.38 -19.34 12.80
N SER A 53 2.34 -20.65 12.83
CA SER A 53 2.38 -21.50 14.02
C SER A 53 3.49 -22.54 13.89
N SER A 54 3.85 -23.22 14.98
CA SER A 54 4.91 -24.24 15.00
C SER A 54 4.64 -25.45 14.10
N ASP A 55 3.39 -25.65 13.71
CA ASP A 55 2.89 -26.68 12.80
C ASP A 55 2.65 -26.17 11.37
N SER A 56 2.90 -24.88 11.09
CA SER A 56 2.80 -24.35 9.72
C SER A 56 3.80 -25.03 8.79
N MET A 57 3.28 -25.71 7.76
CA MET A 57 4.07 -26.51 6.81
C MET A 57 4.22 -25.81 5.46
N CYS A 58 5.39 -25.96 4.86
CA CYS A 58 5.62 -25.58 3.47
C CYS A 58 4.87 -26.54 2.53
N SER A 59 4.03 -26.01 1.64
CA SER A 59 3.25 -26.81 0.67
C SER A 59 4.08 -27.45 -0.45
N LEU A 60 5.39 -27.16 -0.53
CA LEU A 60 6.28 -27.70 -1.56
C LEU A 60 7.18 -28.83 -1.05
N CYS A 61 7.69 -28.70 0.18
CA CYS A 61 8.63 -29.68 0.74
C CYS A 61 8.09 -30.42 1.97
N ASN A 62 6.87 -30.09 2.42
CA ASN A 62 6.21 -30.66 3.59
C ASN A 62 7.08 -30.62 4.86
N LYS A 63 7.93 -29.60 5.00
CA LYS A 63 8.68 -29.31 6.24
C LYS A 63 8.08 -28.12 6.95
N LYS A 64 8.24 -28.08 8.28
CA LYS A 64 7.83 -26.96 9.12
C LYS A 64 8.54 -25.67 8.70
N ILE A 65 7.82 -24.56 8.80
CA ILE A 65 8.34 -23.24 8.45
C ILE A 65 9.18 -22.68 9.60
N GLY A 66 8.69 -22.81 10.84
CA GLY A 66 9.44 -22.38 12.02
C GLY A 66 9.83 -20.91 11.93
N THR A 67 11.12 -20.63 12.09
CA THR A 67 11.72 -19.28 11.96
C THR A 67 12.29 -18.99 10.56
N SER A 68 12.10 -19.89 9.60
CA SER A 68 12.64 -19.75 8.24
C SER A 68 11.90 -18.68 7.44
N VAL A 69 12.60 -18.03 6.52
CA VAL A 69 12.02 -17.05 5.59
C VAL A 69 10.99 -17.74 4.69
N PHE A 70 9.79 -17.17 4.60
CA PHE A 70 8.66 -17.74 3.88
C PHE A 70 8.07 -16.77 2.86
N ALA A 71 7.28 -17.32 1.94
CA ALA A 71 6.43 -16.59 1.02
C ALA A 71 5.00 -17.13 1.12
N VAL A 72 4.03 -16.25 0.86
CA VAL A 72 2.61 -16.58 0.81
C VAL A 72 2.14 -16.36 -0.62
N TYR A 73 1.46 -17.34 -1.21
CA TYR A 73 0.85 -17.15 -2.52
C TYR A 73 -0.32 -16.17 -2.47
N PRO A 74 -0.72 -15.57 -3.62
CA PRO A 74 -1.82 -14.60 -3.68
C PRO A 74 -3.17 -15.11 -3.16
N ASN A 75 -3.35 -16.43 -3.04
CA ASN A 75 -4.55 -17.04 -2.44
C ASN A 75 -4.62 -16.89 -0.90
N GLY A 76 -3.56 -16.36 -0.27
CA GLY A 76 -3.48 -16.10 1.17
C GLY A 76 -3.38 -17.34 2.07
N LYS A 77 -3.37 -18.54 1.49
CA LYS A 77 -3.42 -19.81 2.24
C LYS A 77 -2.19 -20.67 2.01
N THR A 78 -1.68 -20.69 0.77
CA THR A 78 -0.55 -21.54 0.43
C THR A 78 0.73 -20.86 0.90
N LEU A 79 1.40 -21.54 1.83
CA LEU A 79 2.59 -21.06 2.49
C LEU A 79 3.77 -21.93 2.12
N VAL A 80 4.89 -21.29 1.76
CA VAL A 80 6.09 -21.99 1.30
C VAL A 80 7.33 -21.33 1.86
N HIS A 81 8.42 -22.11 2.02
CA HIS A 81 9.73 -21.50 2.23
C HIS A 81 10.08 -20.62 1.04
N PHE A 82 10.74 -19.49 1.28
CA PHE A 82 11.16 -18.58 0.21
C PHE A 82 12.09 -19.26 -0.79
N VAL A 83 12.96 -20.16 -0.33
CA VAL A 83 13.83 -20.97 -1.20
C VAL A 83 13.02 -21.90 -2.09
N CYS A 84 12.04 -22.62 -1.54
CA CYS A 84 11.17 -23.51 -2.33
C CYS A 84 10.36 -22.71 -3.35
N PHE A 85 9.90 -21.50 -2.99
CA PHE A 85 9.27 -20.58 -3.93
C PHE A 85 10.22 -20.23 -5.08
N ARG A 86 11.44 -19.76 -4.78
CA ARG A 86 12.44 -19.39 -5.79
C ARG A 86 12.76 -20.55 -6.73
N ASP A 87 12.97 -21.75 -6.18
CA ASP A 87 13.32 -22.95 -6.95
C ASP A 87 12.14 -23.41 -7.83
N SER A 88 10.90 -23.24 -7.37
CA SER A 88 9.71 -23.50 -8.20
C SER A 88 9.55 -22.51 -9.36
N GLN A 89 10.04 -21.28 -9.21
CA GLN A 89 9.96 -20.23 -10.23
C GLN A 89 11.08 -20.38 -11.27
N SER A 90 12.28 -20.82 -10.87
CA SER A 90 13.35 -21.14 -11.81
C SER A 90 13.00 -22.32 -12.71
N MET A 91 12.30 -23.34 -12.19
CA MET A 91 11.79 -24.45 -13.01
C MET A 91 10.77 -23.99 -14.07
N LYS A 92 9.91 -23.00 -13.78
CA LYS A 92 8.95 -22.46 -14.75
C LYS A 92 9.60 -21.64 -15.87
N ALA A 93 10.77 -21.05 -15.63
CA ALA A 93 11.53 -20.33 -16.65
C ALA A 93 12.21 -21.31 -17.64
N VAL A 94 12.68 -22.47 -17.16
CA VAL A 94 13.34 -23.48 -18.00
C VAL A 94 12.34 -24.29 -18.84
N VAL A 95 11.13 -24.55 -18.34
CA VAL A 95 10.07 -25.27 -19.10
C VAL A 95 9.55 -24.44 -20.29
N LYS A 96 9.60 -23.10 -20.24
CA LYS A 96 9.25 -22.25 -21.40
C LYS A 96 10.32 -22.25 -22.51
N SER A 97 11.50 -22.84 -22.27
CA SER A 97 12.63 -22.84 -23.20
C SER A 97 12.98 -24.20 -23.82
N SER A 98 12.14 -25.23 -23.71
CA SER A 98 12.35 -26.47 -24.48
C SER A 98 11.86 -26.28 -25.92
N PRO A 99 12.75 -26.32 -26.95
CA PRO A 99 12.29 -26.30 -28.34
C PRO A 99 11.58 -27.62 -28.63
N LEU A 100 10.37 -27.51 -29.16
CA LEU A 100 9.61 -28.62 -29.72
C LEU A 100 10.49 -29.32 -30.77
N ARG A 101 11.03 -30.50 -30.45
CA ARG A 101 11.72 -31.36 -31.42
C ARG A 101 10.67 -31.83 -32.43
N LYS A 102 10.59 -31.17 -33.59
CA LYS A 102 9.88 -31.69 -34.75
C LYS A 102 10.53 -33.02 -35.17
N ARG A 103 9.74 -34.08 -35.18
CA ARG A 103 9.98 -35.30 -35.97
C ARG A 103 9.28 -35.14 -37.30
#